data_AF-A0A5B3GIJ8-F1
#
_entry.id   AF-A0A5B3GIJ8-F1
#
_cell.length_a   1.000
_cell.length_b   1.000
_cell.length_c   1.000
_cell.angle_alpha   90.00
_cell.angle_beta   90.00
_cell.angle_gamma   90.00
#
_symmetry.space_group_name_H-M   'P 1'
#
loop_
_entity.id
_entity.type
_entity.pdbx_description
1 polymer ?
#
loop_
_entity_poly.entity_id
_entity_poly.type
_entity_poly.pdbx_seq_one_letter_code
_entity_poly.pdbx_strand_id
1 'polypeptide(L)'
;MKICLLSIFALLIVGCGNQPNTKEWPIKPTNEVAARLIELDSISRAILGDTSKTQDEVAQLLEGDDFNAKAMQQMRDSADLVWHMFIRLCNEEKTKEALDLYRLDKNRGHMLVALGHSTARYLLHNEIIAPMAFKFLPEQEAYELIIRDFELDLALADGMVDINGEKYIPEHYADLIMNLADTYCAAKMWDKAFDLTNRMPEILSESTSDSVFAYSVSMMYKAGIYKAKGDILESLKTLRQLKTYLVKEIKTSNNKEALQGALQAVDNKIEEMDAIK
;
A
#
# COMPACT_ATOMS: atom_id res chain seq x y z
N MET A 1 -21.23 3.38 15.95
CA MET A 1 -19.78 3.17 15.71
C MET A 1 -19.48 1.75 15.20
N LYS A 2 -19.78 0.67 15.95
CA LYS A 2 -19.53 -0.72 15.48
C LYS A 2 -20.24 -1.11 14.17
N ILE A 3 -21.47 -0.65 13.95
CA ILE A 3 -22.26 -0.97 12.75
C ILE A 3 -21.73 -0.25 11.49
N CYS A 4 -21.29 1.00 11.60
CA CYS A 4 -20.69 1.74 10.48
C CYS A 4 -19.37 1.11 10.00
N LEU A 5 -18.56 0.60 10.93
CA LEU A 5 -17.34 -0.14 10.60
C LEU A 5 -17.65 -1.40 9.80
N LEU A 6 -18.65 -2.18 10.22
CA LEU A 6 -19.04 -3.42 9.52
C LEU A 6 -19.51 -3.14 8.07
N SER A 7 -20.32 -2.09 7.87
CA SER A 7 -20.77 -1.69 6.53
C SER A 7 -19.63 -1.15 5.65
N ILE A 8 -18.65 -0.45 6.22
CA ILE A 8 -17.45 0.00 5.49
C ILE A 8 -16.60 -1.21 5.08
N PHE A 9 -16.35 -2.15 6.00
CA PHE A 9 -15.59 -3.37 5.70
C PHE A 9 -16.28 -4.21 4.61
N ALA A 10 -17.60 -4.40 4.68
CA ALA A 10 -18.35 -5.14 3.65
C ALA A 10 -18.26 -4.47 2.27
N LEU A 11 -18.35 -3.14 2.20
CA LEU A 11 -18.22 -2.40 0.93
C LEU A 11 -16.80 -2.50 0.35
N LEU A 12 -15.76 -2.51 1.20
CA LEU A 12 -14.37 -2.61 0.77
C LEU A 12 -14.00 -4.03 0.28
N ILE A 13 -14.53 -5.08 0.92
CA ILE A 13 -14.32 -6.47 0.48
C ILE A 13 -14.87 -6.69 -0.93
N VAL A 14 -16.04 -6.12 -1.21
CA VAL A 14 -16.78 -6.34 -2.46
C VAL A 14 -16.21 -5.56 -3.64
N GLY A 15 -15.67 -4.36 -3.40
CA GLY A 15 -14.94 -3.58 -4.40
C GLY A 15 -13.60 -4.20 -4.81
N CYS A 16 -13.01 -5.06 -3.96
CA CYS A 16 -11.76 -5.76 -4.22
C CYS A 16 -11.94 -7.16 -4.84
N GLY A 17 -13.10 -7.79 -4.69
CA GLY A 17 -13.39 -9.13 -5.25
C GLY A 17 -13.73 -9.16 -6.75
N ASN A 18 -14.14 -8.03 -7.32
CA ASN A 18 -14.26 -7.89 -8.77
C ASN A 18 -12.85 -7.63 -9.32
N GLN A 19 -12.32 -8.54 -10.15
CA GLN A 19 -11.11 -8.28 -10.93
C GLN A 19 -11.46 -7.39 -12.13
N PRO A 20 -11.27 -6.05 -12.10
CA PRO A 20 -11.00 -5.38 -13.36
C PRO A 20 -9.70 -5.98 -13.90
N ASN A 21 -9.65 -6.23 -15.20
CA ASN A 21 -8.46 -6.71 -15.87
C ASN A 21 -7.37 -5.62 -15.75
N THR A 22 -6.55 -5.67 -14.70
CA THR A 22 -5.51 -4.69 -14.36
C THR A 22 -4.44 -4.57 -15.46
N LYS A 23 -4.33 -5.58 -16.33
CA LYS A 23 -3.50 -5.57 -17.55
C LYS A 23 -3.80 -4.41 -18.51
N GLU A 24 -4.96 -3.77 -18.40
CA GLU A 24 -5.34 -2.63 -19.26
C GLU A 24 -5.07 -1.25 -18.64
N TRP A 25 -4.62 -1.17 -17.39
CA TRP A 25 -4.44 0.09 -16.67
C TRP A 25 -2.96 0.31 -16.33
N PRO A 26 -2.12 0.66 -17.33
CA PRO A 26 -0.71 0.95 -17.06
C PRO A 26 -0.65 2.18 -16.14
N ILE A 27 -0.24 1.95 -14.89
CA ILE A 27 0.10 3.01 -13.94
C ILE A 27 1.23 3.81 -14.57
N LYS A 28 0.88 4.92 -15.20
CA LYS A 28 1.86 5.88 -15.73
C LYS A 28 2.05 6.96 -14.67
N PRO A 29 3.29 7.25 -14.26
CA PRO A 29 3.56 8.42 -13.44
C PRO A 29 3.12 9.65 -14.24
N THR A 30 2.04 10.29 -13.80
CA THR A 30 1.61 11.58 -14.34
C THR A 30 1.99 12.63 -13.31
N ASN A 31 2.82 13.60 -13.72
CA ASN A 31 3.32 14.67 -12.86
C ASN A 31 2.22 15.69 -12.46
N GLU A 32 0.95 15.39 -12.72
CA GLU A 32 -0.18 16.28 -12.50
C GLU A 32 -1.26 15.56 -11.68
N VAL A 33 -1.50 16.04 -10.46
CA VAL A 33 -2.50 15.51 -9.52
C VAL A 33 -3.87 15.35 -10.18
N ALA A 34 -4.25 16.27 -11.06
CA ALA A 34 -5.52 16.22 -11.80
C ALA A 34 -5.63 14.98 -12.72
N ALA A 35 -4.58 14.66 -13.47
CA ALA A 35 -4.56 13.48 -14.35
C ALA A 35 -4.65 12.18 -13.53
N ARG A 36 -3.94 12.15 -12.39
CA ARG A 36 -3.99 10.99 -11.49
C ARG A 36 -5.37 10.80 -10.86
N LEU A 37 -6.02 11.88 -10.45
CA LEU A 37 -7.38 11.83 -9.90
C LEU A 37 -8.41 11.33 -10.92
N ILE A 38 -8.26 11.68 -12.20
CA ILE A 38 -9.12 11.15 -13.28
C ILE A 38 -8.95 9.63 -13.42
N GLU A 39 -7.72 9.13 -13.33
CA GLU A 39 -7.45 7.69 -13.40
C GLU A 39 -8.03 6.94 -12.20
N LEU A 40 -7.81 7.43 -10.98
CA LEU A 40 -8.36 6.84 -9.75
C LEU A 40 -9.89 6.79 -9.77
N ASP A 41 -10.50 7.88 -10.24
CA ASP A 41 -11.95 7.99 -10.38
C ASP A 41 -12.50 7.05 -11.47
N SER A 42 -11.78 6.88 -12.58
CA SER A 42 -12.11 5.90 -13.62
C SER A 42 -12.05 4.46 -13.09
N ILE A 43 -11.02 4.10 -12.32
CA ILE A 43 -10.88 2.78 -11.68
C ILE A 43 -12.07 2.53 -10.76
N SER A 44 -12.40 3.49 -9.89
CA SER A 44 -13.55 3.40 -8.98
C SER A 44 -14.86 3.19 -9.75
N ARG A 45 -15.13 4.03 -10.76
CA ARG A 45 -16.38 3.97 -11.53
C ARG A 45 -16.52 2.69 -12.36
N ALA A 46 -15.43 2.17 -12.92
CA ALA A 46 -15.45 0.90 -13.66
C ALA A 46 -15.86 -0.27 -12.75
N ILE A 47 -15.35 -0.30 -11.51
CA ILE A 47 -15.64 -1.34 -10.54
C ILE A 47 -17.07 -1.22 -10.02
N LEU A 48 -17.53 0.00 -9.73
CA LEU A 48 -18.91 0.28 -9.28
C LEU A 48 -19.95 0.06 -10.40
N GLY A 49 -19.61 0.33 -11.66
CA GLY A 49 -20.49 0.14 -12.81
C GLY A 49 -20.79 -1.34 -13.14
N ASP A 50 -19.92 -2.26 -12.73
CA ASP A 50 -20.07 -3.70 -12.92
C ASP A 50 -20.83 -4.39 -11.74
N THR A 51 -21.30 -3.63 -10.74
CA THR A 51 -21.86 -4.16 -9.48
C THR A 51 -23.31 -4.66 -9.51
N SER A 52 -23.92 -4.85 -10.68
CA SER A 52 -25.28 -5.43 -10.73
C SER A 52 -25.34 -6.86 -10.16
N LYS A 53 -24.20 -7.57 -10.07
CA LYS A 53 -24.09 -8.90 -9.46
C LYS A 53 -23.70 -8.92 -7.98
N THR A 54 -22.99 -7.92 -7.49
CA THR A 54 -22.45 -7.93 -6.12
C THR A 54 -23.45 -7.42 -5.08
N GLN A 55 -24.45 -6.63 -5.47
CA GLN A 55 -25.48 -6.11 -4.55
C GLN A 55 -26.27 -7.23 -3.85
N ASP A 56 -26.60 -8.31 -4.57
CA ASP A 56 -27.32 -9.47 -4.02
C ASP A 56 -26.43 -10.33 -3.11
N GLU A 57 -25.14 -10.45 -3.42
CA GLU A 57 -24.17 -11.21 -2.61
C GLU A 57 -23.79 -10.49 -1.30
N VAL A 58 -23.67 -9.15 -1.31
CA VAL A 58 -23.49 -8.34 -0.09
C VAL A 58 -24.72 -8.40 0.81
N ALA A 59 -25.92 -8.37 0.21
CA ALA A 59 -27.18 -8.47 0.93
C ALA A 59 -27.36 -9.86 1.57
N GLN A 60 -26.90 -10.92 0.90
CA GLN A 60 -26.92 -12.29 1.45
C GLN A 60 -25.89 -12.52 2.56
N LEU A 61 -24.72 -11.85 2.52
CA LEU A 61 -23.68 -11.92 3.57
C LEU A 61 -24.09 -11.20 4.87
N LEU A 62 -25.05 -10.28 4.80
CA LEU A 62 -25.48 -9.45 5.92
C LEU A 62 -26.98 -9.64 6.17
N GLU A 63 -27.37 -10.75 6.79
CA GLU A 63 -28.74 -11.06 7.19
C GLU A 63 -29.42 -9.84 7.88
N GLY A 64 -30.43 -9.24 7.25
CA GLY A 64 -31.26 -8.18 7.84
C GLY A 64 -31.80 -7.16 6.85
N ASP A 65 -33.09 -7.30 6.52
CA ASP A 65 -33.84 -6.52 5.54
C ASP A 65 -33.91 -5.00 5.83
N ASP A 66 -33.79 -4.22 4.76
CA ASP A 66 -34.04 -2.77 4.60
C ASP A 66 -33.13 -1.75 5.33
N PHE A 67 -32.73 -1.98 6.58
CA PHE A 67 -31.87 -1.03 7.31
C PHE A 67 -30.43 -0.98 6.73
N ASN A 68 -29.97 -2.09 6.14
CA ASN A 68 -28.62 -2.19 5.57
C ASN A 68 -28.51 -1.57 4.16
N ALA A 69 -29.48 -1.79 3.27
CA ALA A 69 -29.40 -1.29 1.89
C ALA A 69 -29.47 0.24 1.81
N LYS A 70 -30.43 0.84 2.53
CA LYS A 70 -30.58 2.31 2.58
C LYS A 70 -29.40 2.99 3.25
N ALA A 71 -28.86 2.41 4.33
CA ALA A 71 -27.67 2.95 5.01
C ALA A 71 -26.41 2.82 4.14
N MET A 72 -26.24 1.70 3.42
CA MET A 72 -25.15 1.53 2.46
C MET A 72 -25.25 2.53 1.30
N GLN A 73 -26.45 2.77 0.76
CA GLN A 73 -26.65 3.77 -0.28
C GLN A 73 -26.33 5.18 0.22
N GLN A 74 -26.82 5.56 1.41
CA GLN A 74 -26.48 6.85 2.02
C GLN A 74 -24.98 7.02 2.27
N MET A 75 -24.29 5.94 2.64
CA MET A 75 -22.84 5.93 2.79
C MET A 75 -22.13 6.12 1.45
N ARG A 76 -22.60 5.46 0.37
CA ARG A 76 -22.08 5.63 -0.99
C ARG A 76 -22.31 7.04 -1.52
N ASP A 77 -23.51 7.60 -1.34
CA ASP A 77 -23.83 8.97 -1.76
C ASP A 77 -22.95 9.99 -1.01
N SER A 78 -22.73 9.77 0.29
CA SER A 78 -21.83 10.62 1.08
C SER A 78 -20.37 10.46 0.66
N ALA A 79 -19.96 9.23 0.33
CA ALA A 79 -18.64 8.91 -0.19
C ALA A 79 -18.37 9.62 -1.52
N ASP A 80 -19.31 9.50 -2.45
CA ASP A 80 -19.26 10.13 -3.76
C ASP A 80 -19.18 11.66 -3.66
N LEU A 81 -20.00 12.26 -2.80
CA LEU A 81 -19.97 13.71 -2.56
C LEU A 81 -18.62 14.19 -2.02
N VAL A 82 -18.07 13.50 -1.02
CA VAL A 82 -16.78 13.86 -0.40
C VAL A 82 -15.64 13.68 -1.42
N TRP A 83 -15.67 12.61 -2.21
CA TRP A 83 -14.68 12.34 -3.25
C TRP A 83 -14.68 13.41 -4.36
N HIS A 84 -15.86 13.76 -4.89
CA HIS A 84 -15.98 14.81 -5.90
C HIS A 84 -15.60 16.19 -5.35
N MET A 85 -15.91 16.47 -4.08
CA MET A 85 -15.45 17.68 -3.40
C MET A 85 -13.91 17.74 -3.34
N PHE A 86 -13.27 16.63 -2.97
CA PHE A 86 -11.81 16.53 -2.92
C PHE A 86 -11.19 16.73 -4.31
N ILE A 87 -11.69 16.04 -5.34
CA ILE A 87 -11.24 16.23 -6.73
C ILE A 87 -11.35 17.70 -7.14
N ARG A 88 -12.50 18.33 -6.86
CA ARG A 88 -12.71 19.74 -7.19
C ARG A 88 -11.68 20.64 -6.52
N LEU A 89 -11.43 20.45 -5.22
CA LEU A 89 -10.43 21.25 -4.50
C LEU A 89 -9.02 21.06 -5.09
N CYS A 90 -8.65 19.82 -5.45
CA CYS A 90 -7.37 19.55 -6.12
C CYS A 90 -7.27 20.22 -7.50
N ASN A 91 -8.33 20.16 -8.31
CA ASN A 91 -8.39 20.78 -9.64
C ASN A 91 -8.38 22.31 -9.56
N GLU A 92 -8.93 22.90 -8.49
CA GLU A 92 -8.87 24.33 -8.19
C GLU A 92 -7.54 24.74 -7.53
N GLU A 93 -6.54 23.84 -7.47
CA GLU A 93 -5.23 24.04 -6.83
C GLU A 93 -5.30 24.35 -5.32
N LYS A 94 -6.46 24.15 -4.68
CA LYS A 94 -6.72 24.31 -3.24
C LYS A 94 -6.24 23.10 -2.45
N THR A 95 -4.99 22.71 -2.67
CA THR A 95 -4.38 21.47 -2.15
C THR A 95 -4.35 21.39 -0.62
N LYS A 96 -4.22 22.52 0.09
CA LYS A 96 -4.34 22.55 1.56
C LYS A 96 -5.76 22.26 2.03
N GLU A 97 -6.77 22.87 1.39
CA GLU A 97 -8.18 22.65 1.73
C GLU A 97 -8.60 21.21 1.41
N ALA A 98 -8.07 20.63 0.33
CA ALA A 98 -8.25 19.21 0.01
C ALA A 98 -7.68 18.30 1.10
N LEU A 99 -6.46 18.59 1.59
CA LEU A 99 -5.87 17.86 2.71
C LEU A 99 -6.67 18.02 4.00
N ASP A 100 -7.12 19.24 4.33
CA ASP A 100 -7.94 19.50 5.51
C ASP A 100 -9.29 18.75 5.42
N LEU A 101 -9.89 18.68 4.23
CA LEU A 101 -11.08 17.86 3.97
C LEU A 101 -10.82 16.38 4.22
N TYR A 102 -9.68 15.85 3.74
CA TYR A 102 -9.26 14.46 3.90
C TYR A 102 -9.01 14.09 5.37
N ARG A 103 -8.32 14.95 6.13
CA ARG A 103 -7.90 14.67 7.52
C ARG A 103 -9.05 14.50 8.50
N LEU A 104 -10.26 14.95 8.16
CA LEU A 104 -11.45 14.68 8.96
C LEU A 104 -11.79 13.19 8.91
N ASP A 105 -11.76 12.50 10.06
CA ASP A 105 -11.91 11.04 10.14
C ASP A 105 -13.14 10.51 9.39
N LYS A 106 -14.27 11.23 9.48
CA LYS A 106 -15.49 10.89 8.74
C LYS A 106 -15.25 10.91 7.22
N ASN A 107 -14.56 11.92 6.70
CA ASN A 107 -14.34 12.10 5.27
C ASN A 107 -13.29 11.14 4.72
N ARG A 108 -12.26 10.83 5.51
CA ARG A 108 -11.31 9.78 5.15
C ARG A 108 -12.00 8.45 4.92
N GLY A 109 -12.87 8.02 5.85
CA GLY A 109 -13.66 6.79 5.67
C GLY A 109 -14.54 6.82 4.41
N HIS A 110 -15.14 7.96 4.11
CA HIS A 110 -15.89 8.18 2.86
C HIS A 110 -15.02 8.04 1.62
N MET A 111 -13.79 8.55 1.61
CA MET A 111 -12.87 8.43 0.46
C MET A 111 -12.43 6.99 0.23
N LEU A 112 -12.18 6.22 1.28
CA LEU A 112 -11.88 4.79 1.16
C LEU A 112 -13.04 4.03 0.50
N VAL A 113 -14.28 4.34 0.91
CA VAL A 113 -15.51 3.77 0.31
C VAL A 113 -15.67 4.20 -1.14
N ALA A 114 -15.44 5.48 -1.44
CA ALA A 114 -15.57 6.02 -2.80
C ALA A 114 -14.58 5.35 -3.77
N LEU A 115 -13.35 5.10 -3.34
CA LEU A 115 -12.36 4.44 -4.20
C LEU A 115 -12.63 2.96 -4.36
N GLY A 116 -13.09 2.27 -3.31
CA GLY A 116 -13.55 0.87 -3.33
C GLY A 116 -12.46 -0.19 -3.56
N HIS A 117 -11.49 0.09 -4.43
CA HIS A 117 -10.41 -0.81 -4.84
C HIS A 117 -9.10 -0.50 -4.10
N SER A 118 -8.41 -1.55 -3.67
CA SER A 118 -7.17 -1.49 -2.89
C SER A 118 -6.07 -0.71 -3.61
N THR A 119 -5.85 -0.97 -4.90
CA THR A 119 -4.85 -0.22 -5.68
C THR A 119 -5.18 1.27 -5.75
N ALA A 120 -6.45 1.65 -5.92
CA ALA A 120 -6.81 3.06 -6.01
C ALA A 120 -6.57 3.79 -4.67
N ARG A 121 -6.86 3.12 -3.55
CA ARG A 121 -6.59 3.65 -2.20
C ARG A 121 -5.10 3.84 -1.95
N TYR A 122 -4.30 2.81 -2.21
CA TYR A 122 -2.86 2.88 -2.06
C TYR A 122 -2.25 4.03 -2.87
N LEU A 123 -2.67 4.19 -4.13
CA LEU A 123 -2.18 5.25 -5.00
C LEU A 123 -2.62 6.65 -4.54
N LEU A 124 -3.86 6.81 -4.03
CA LEU A 124 -4.28 8.04 -3.38
C LEU A 124 -3.34 8.38 -2.21
N HIS A 125 -3.10 7.41 -1.30
CA HIS A 125 -2.28 7.64 -0.13
C HIS A 125 -0.82 7.95 -0.49
N ASN A 126 -0.23 7.16 -1.38
CA ASN A 126 1.18 7.25 -1.75
C ASN A 126 1.50 8.47 -2.63
N GLU A 127 0.71 8.74 -3.67
CA GLU A 127 1.07 9.74 -4.68
C GLU A 127 0.39 11.09 -4.48
N ILE A 128 -0.64 11.17 -3.65
CA ILE A 128 -1.41 12.41 -3.46
C ILE A 128 -1.34 12.86 -2.00
N ILE A 129 -1.80 12.02 -1.06
CA ILE A 129 -1.89 12.41 0.35
C ILE A 129 -0.51 12.57 0.97
N ALA A 130 0.42 11.63 0.75
CA ALA A 130 1.76 11.73 1.32
C ALA A 130 2.51 13.01 0.89
N PRO A 131 2.58 13.38 -0.41
CA PRO A 131 3.14 14.66 -0.83
C PRO A 131 2.42 15.88 -0.23
N MET A 132 1.09 15.86 -0.15
CA MET A 132 0.32 16.93 0.49
C MET A 132 0.66 17.06 1.99
N ALA A 133 0.76 15.94 2.69
CA ALA A 133 1.08 15.88 4.11
C ALA A 133 2.44 16.49 4.39
N PHE A 134 3.49 16.06 3.68
CA PHE A 134 4.84 16.63 3.84
C PHE A 134 4.93 18.10 3.41
N LYS A 135 4.06 18.55 2.49
CA LYS A 135 4.01 19.95 2.07
C LYS A 135 3.39 20.87 3.12
N PHE A 136 2.35 20.41 3.83
CA PHE A 136 1.49 21.29 4.63
C PHE A 136 1.49 21.01 6.13
N LEU A 137 1.96 19.85 6.57
CA LEU A 137 1.97 19.45 7.97
C LEU A 137 3.40 19.49 8.54
N PRO A 138 3.56 19.62 9.87
CA PRO A 138 4.80 19.28 10.53
C PRO A 138 5.23 17.85 10.17
N GLU A 139 6.54 17.63 10.01
CA GLU A 139 7.09 16.34 9.57
C GLU A 139 6.56 15.15 10.40
N GLN A 140 6.52 15.29 11.73
CA GLN A 140 5.99 14.25 12.61
C GLN A 140 4.51 13.95 12.31
N GLU A 141 3.67 14.97 12.15
CA GLU A 141 2.24 14.78 11.82
C GLU A 141 2.05 14.17 10.43
N ALA A 142 2.93 14.48 9.47
CA ALA A 142 2.92 13.88 8.15
C ALA A 142 3.22 12.38 8.21
N TYR A 143 4.27 11.99 8.94
CA TYR A 143 4.57 10.57 9.15
C TYR A 143 3.44 9.84 9.88
N GLU A 144 2.88 10.42 10.93
CA GLU A 144 1.75 9.82 11.67
C GLU A 144 0.53 9.58 10.75
N LEU A 145 0.23 10.53 9.86
CA LEU A 145 -0.85 10.39 8.88
C LEU A 145 -0.57 9.27 7.87
N ILE A 146 0.60 9.28 7.25
CA ILE A 146 0.96 8.32 6.19
C ILE A 146 1.07 6.90 6.75
N ILE A 147 1.71 6.73 7.91
CA ILE A 147 1.83 5.43 8.59
C ILE A 147 0.44 4.87 8.87
N ARG A 148 -0.47 5.69 9.42
CA ARG A 148 -1.83 5.27 9.73
C ARG A 148 -2.59 4.81 8.50
N ASP A 149 -2.42 5.50 7.37
CA ASP A 149 -3.14 5.18 6.14
C ASP A 149 -2.55 3.94 5.44
N PHE A 150 -1.22 3.78 5.41
CA PHE A 150 -0.57 2.56 4.91
C PHE A 150 -0.78 1.34 5.81
N GLU A 151 -0.80 1.49 7.14
CA GLU A 151 -1.16 0.39 8.06
C GLU A 151 -2.61 -0.09 7.82
N LEU A 152 -3.52 0.84 7.50
CA LEU A 152 -4.90 0.50 7.15
C LEU A 152 -4.98 -0.22 5.81
N ASP A 153 -4.28 0.26 4.78
CA ASP A 153 -4.22 -0.42 3.48
C ASP A 153 -3.64 -1.83 3.62
N LEU A 154 -2.59 -1.99 4.44
CA LEU A 154 -1.96 -3.28 4.69
C LEU A 154 -2.94 -4.23 5.39
N ALA A 155 -3.62 -3.77 6.45
CA ALA A 155 -4.60 -4.59 7.16
C ALA A 155 -5.77 -5.01 6.25
N LEU A 156 -6.20 -4.14 5.33
CA LEU A 156 -7.23 -4.47 4.34
C LEU A 156 -6.70 -5.46 3.30
N ALA A 157 -5.46 -5.32 2.84
CA ALA A 157 -4.84 -6.24 1.90
C ALA A 157 -4.62 -7.63 2.52
N ASP A 158 -4.04 -7.70 3.73
CA ASP A 158 -3.88 -8.94 4.52
C ASP A 158 -5.24 -9.65 4.68
N GLY A 159 -6.28 -8.92 5.10
CA GLY A 159 -7.62 -9.48 5.24
C GLY A 159 -8.23 -9.99 3.94
N MET A 160 -7.89 -9.40 2.78
CA MET A 160 -8.34 -9.91 1.48
C MET A 160 -7.62 -11.20 1.09
N VAL A 161 -6.31 -11.27 1.34
CA VAL A 161 -5.51 -12.49 1.10
C VAL A 161 -6.04 -13.63 1.97
N ASP A 162 -6.34 -13.36 3.25
CA ASP A 162 -6.90 -14.36 4.16
C ASP A 162 -8.27 -14.90 3.72
N ILE A 163 -9.15 -14.03 3.20
CA ILE A 163 -10.52 -14.40 2.79
C ILE A 163 -10.52 -15.13 1.44
N ASN A 164 -9.71 -14.68 0.48
CA ASN A 164 -9.71 -15.21 -0.89
C ASN A 164 -8.62 -16.27 -1.16
N GLY A 165 -7.71 -16.48 -0.20
CA GLY A 165 -6.50 -17.29 -0.34
C GLY A 165 -5.51 -16.73 -1.37
N GLU A 166 -4.57 -17.58 -1.81
CA GLU A 166 -3.56 -17.27 -2.87
C GLU A 166 -4.17 -16.78 -4.21
N LYS A 167 -5.50 -16.78 -4.38
CA LYS A 167 -6.17 -16.34 -5.60
C LYS A 167 -6.26 -14.82 -5.76
N TYR A 168 -6.02 -14.04 -4.71
CA TYR A 168 -6.05 -12.58 -4.81
C TYR A 168 -4.96 -11.92 -3.95
N ILE A 169 -3.83 -11.60 -4.58
CA ILE A 169 -2.80 -10.73 -4.02
C ILE A 169 -2.85 -9.41 -4.80
N PRO A 170 -3.10 -8.27 -4.15
CA PRO A 170 -3.13 -6.98 -4.85
C PRO A 170 -1.78 -6.67 -5.50
N GLU A 171 -1.77 -6.15 -6.73
CA GLU A 171 -0.53 -5.88 -7.47
C GLU A 171 0.42 -4.90 -6.74
N HIS A 172 -0.15 -3.95 -5.98
CA HIS A 172 0.61 -2.96 -5.21
C HIS A 172 1.07 -3.46 -3.85
N TYR A 173 0.78 -4.71 -3.47
CA TYR A 173 1.00 -5.21 -2.12
C TYR A 173 2.49 -5.20 -1.73
N ALA A 174 3.37 -5.59 -2.65
CA ALA A 174 4.81 -5.49 -2.45
C ALA A 174 5.26 -4.02 -2.26
N ASP A 175 4.77 -3.11 -3.09
CA ASP A 175 5.11 -1.68 -3.01
C ASP A 175 4.64 -1.05 -1.69
N LEU A 176 3.43 -1.41 -1.25
CA LEU A 176 2.87 -0.95 0.02
C LEU A 176 3.74 -1.36 1.21
N ILE A 177 4.19 -2.61 1.27
CA ILE A 177 5.03 -3.11 2.36
C ILE A 177 6.40 -2.43 2.36
N MET A 178 6.99 -2.26 1.18
CA MET A 178 8.26 -1.57 0.99
C MET A 178 8.16 -0.10 1.45
N ASN A 179 7.15 0.62 0.97
CA ASN A 179 6.93 2.02 1.32
C ASN A 179 6.60 2.21 2.80
N LEU A 180 5.84 1.29 3.42
CA LEU A 180 5.57 1.34 4.86
C LEU A 180 6.84 1.10 5.68
N ALA A 181 7.70 0.16 5.28
CA ALA A 181 8.98 -0.08 5.96
C ALA A 181 9.92 1.13 5.86
N ASP A 182 10.01 1.75 4.68
CA ASP A 182 10.77 3.00 4.48
C ASP A 182 10.20 4.13 5.33
N THR A 183 8.87 4.24 5.41
CA THR A 183 8.19 5.27 6.23
C THR A 183 8.45 5.06 7.72
N TYR A 184 8.39 3.82 8.23
CA TYR A 184 8.78 3.53 9.62
C TYR A 184 10.23 3.88 9.90
N CYS A 185 11.13 3.55 8.97
CA CYS A 185 12.55 3.86 9.08
C CYS A 185 12.79 5.38 9.14
N ALA A 186 12.15 6.14 8.23
CA ALA A 186 12.23 7.59 8.19
C ALA A 186 11.66 8.25 9.45
N ALA A 187 10.54 7.71 9.98
CA ALA A 187 9.94 8.12 11.24
C ALA A 187 10.69 7.61 12.49
N LYS A 188 11.83 6.91 12.32
CA LYS A 188 12.64 6.31 13.39
C LYS A 188 11.89 5.31 14.28
N MET A 189 10.84 4.70 13.73
CA MET A 189 10.08 3.62 14.37
C MET A 189 10.76 2.27 14.14
N TRP A 190 11.97 2.12 14.69
CA TRP A 190 12.87 1.00 14.39
C TRP A 190 12.24 -0.37 14.62
N ASP A 191 11.53 -0.55 15.73
CA ASP A 191 10.92 -1.84 16.07
C ASP A 191 9.87 -2.25 15.02
N LYS A 192 8.99 -1.31 14.62
CA LYS A 192 8.00 -1.57 13.56
C LYS A 192 8.67 -1.84 12.21
N ALA A 193 9.73 -1.11 11.88
CA ALA A 193 10.50 -1.34 10.65
C ALA A 193 11.14 -2.74 10.64
N PHE A 194 11.72 -3.19 11.76
CA PHE A 194 12.27 -4.53 11.88
C PHE A 194 11.19 -5.62 11.84
N ASP A 195 10.07 -5.44 12.54
CA ASP A 195 8.96 -6.39 12.53
C ASP A 195 8.39 -6.58 11.12
N LEU A 196 8.17 -5.49 10.38
CA LEU A 196 7.67 -5.59 9.01
C LEU A 196 8.70 -6.25 8.08
N THR A 197 9.97 -5.87 8.17
CA THR A 197 11.03 -6.46 7.34
C THR A 197 11.30 -7.92 7.67
N ASN A 198 11.03 -8.37 8.89
CA ASN A 198 11.07 -9.78 9.27
C ASN A 198 9.95 -10.60 8.61
N ARG A 199 8.77 -9.99 8.41
CA ARG A 199 7.62 -10.61 7.74
C ARG A 199 7.70 -10.53 6.20
N MET A 200 8.49 -9.60 5.64
CA MET A 200 8.64 -9.43 4.18
C MET A 200 8.90 -10.72 3.39
N PRO A 201 9.77 -11.67 3.81
CA PRO A 201 10.00 -12.89 3.04
C PRO A 201 8.74 -13.72 2.85
N GLU A 202 7.93 -13.86 3.90
CA GLU A 202 6.64 -14.56 3.87
C GLU A 202 5.71 -13.85 2.91
N ILE A 203 5.46 -12.56 3.18
CA ILE A 203 4.48 -11.77 2.43
C ILE A 203 4.84 -11.60 0.95
N LEU A 204 6.12 -11.32 0.65
CA LEU A 204 6.56 -11.12 -0.73
C LEU A 204 6.65 -12.43 -1.50
N SER A 205 6.95 -13.56 -0.84
CA SER A 205 7.00 -14.86 -1.51
C SER A 205 5.64 -15.29 -2.06
N GLU A 206 4.56 -14.93 -1.37
CA GLU A 206 3.20 -15.12 -1.87
C GLU A 206 2.97 -14.29 -3.14
N SER A 207 3.43 -13.04 -3.16
CA SER A 207 3.19 -12.11 -4.28
C SER A 207 4.04 -12.37 -5.54
N THR A 208 5.30 -12.78 -5.38
CA THR A 208 6.26 -12.86 -6.50
C THR A 208 6.59 -14.29 -6.91
N SER A 209 6.26 -15.29 -6.08
CA SER A 209 6.75 -16.67 -6.20
C SER A 209 8.29 -16.79 -6.28
N ASP A 210 9.04 -15.75 -5.90
CA ASP A 210 10.51 -15.73 -5.88
C ASP A 210 11.01 -15.53 -4.44
N SER A 211 11.27 -16.66 -3.78
CA SER A 211 11.78 -16.67 -2.40
C SER A 211 13.18 -16.05 -2.26
N VAL A 212 14.00 -16.10 -3.32
CA VAL A 212 15.35 -15.49 -3.31
C VAL A 212 15.23 -13.98 -3.38
N PHE A 213 14.35 -13.46 -4.23
CA PHE A 213 14.00 -12.04 -4.26
C PHE A 213 13.44 -11.58 -2.90
N ALA A 214 12.43 -12.26 -2.38
CA ALA A 214 11.76 -11.91 -1.13
C ALA A 214 12.73 -11.85 0.07
N TYR A 215 13.60 -12.85 0.20
CA TYR A 215 14.65 -12.86 1.23
C TYR A 215 15.67 -11.73 1.03
N SER A 216 16.08 -11.48 -0.22
CA SER A 216 17.07 -10.44 -0.53
C SER A 216 16.56 -9.04 -0.21
N VAL A 217 15.31 -8.74 -0.55
CA VAL A 217 14.65 -7.47 -0.20
C VAL A 217 14.63 -7.28 1.32
N SER A 218 14.15 -8.28 2.07
CA SER A 218 14.12 -8.24 3.54
C SER A 218 15.50 -7.91 4.15
N MET A 219 16.55 -8.59 3.68
CA MET A 219 17.91 -8.39 4.19
C MET A 219 18.48 -7.02 3.83
N MET A 220 18.20 -6.50 2.63
CA MET A 220 18.61 -5.16 2.22
C MET A 220 17.94 -4.08 3.08
N TYR A 221 16.65 -4.21 3.37
CA TYR A 221 15.93 -3.30 4.24
C TYR A 221 16.46 -3.36 5.68
N LYS A 222 16.68 -4.55 6.24
CA LYS A 222 17.31 -4.71 7.57
C LYS A 222 18.65 -4.01 7.66
N ALA A 223 19.51 -4.19 6.64
CA ALA A 223 20.78 -3.48 6.57
C ALA A 223 20.56 -1.96 6.52
N GLY A 224 19.62 -1.48 5.71
CA GLY A 224 19.24 -0.07 5.64
C GLY A 224 18.80 0.52 6.98
N ILE A 225 17.97 -0.20 7.74
CA ILE A 225 17.51 0.21 9.07
C ILE A 225 18.68 0.31 10.05
N TYR A 226 19.55 -0.71 10.11
CA TYR A 226 20.76 -0.65 10.95
C TYR A 226 21.64 0.56 10.58
N LYS A 227 21.82 0.83 9.29
CA LYS A 227 22.57 2.01 8.83
C LYS A 227 21.91 3.31 9.28
N ALA A 228 20.60 3.45 9.11
CA ALA A 228 19.84 4.64 9.52
C ALA A 228 19.90 4.90 11.04
N LYS A 229 19.97 3.84 11.84
CA LYS A 229 20.16 3.91 13.29
C LYS A 229 21.61 4.24 13.71
N GLY A 230 22.57 4.13 12.79
CA GLY A 230 24.01 4.31 13.05
C GLY A 230 24.76 3.02 13.40
N ASP A 231 24.08 1.87 13.36
CA ASP A 231 24.64 0.54 13.67
C ASP A 231 25.35 -0.06 12.44
N ILE A 232 26.39 0.62 11.94
CA ILE A 232 27.10 0.27 10.69
C ILE A 232 27.64 -1.17 10.71
N LEU A 233 28.11 -1.66 11.86
CA LEU A 233 28.63 -3.03 12.00
C LEU A 233 27.55 -4.11 11.77
N GLU A 234 26.36 -3.94 12.34
CA GLU A 234 25.26 -4.88 12.16
C GLU A 234 24.68 -4.80 10.74
N SER A 235 24.67 -3.59 10.16
CA SER A 235 24.33 -3.40 8.75
C SER A 235 25.29 -4.19 7.85
N LEU A 236 26.62 -4.05 8.02
CA LEU A 236 27.64 -4.77 7.24
C LEU A 236 27.53 -6.29 7.39
N LYS A 237 27.31 -6.74 8.63
CA LYS A 237 27.09 -8.16 8.95
C LYS A 237 25.88 -8.71 8.20
N THR A 238 24.78 -7.95 8.16
CA THR A 238 23.56 -8.31 7.43
C THR A 238 23.81 -8.43 5.92
N LEU A 239 24.51 -7.46 5.32
CA LEU A 239 24.86 -7.51 3.89
C LEU A 239 25.79 -8.68 3.56
N ARG A 240 26.78 -8.98 4.42
CA ARG A 240 27.69 -10.12 4.22
C ARG A 240 26.97 -11.48 4.34
N GLN A 241 25.96 -11.58 5.20
CA GLN A 241 25.07 -12.73 5.26
C GLN A 241 24.27 -12.89 3.96
N LEU A 242 23.69 -11.80 3.45
CA LEU A 242 22.98 -11.81 2.16
C LEU A 242 23.90 -12.20 1.00
N LYS A 243 25.11 -11.64 0.93
CA LYS A 243 26.14 -12.01 -0.05
C LYS A 243 26.39 -13.52 -0.06
N THR A 244 26.60 -14.10 1.13
CA THR A 244 26.86 -15.54 1.29
C THR A 244 25.69 -16.38 0.80
N TYR A 245 24.46 -15.95 1.09
CA TYR A 245 23.24 -16.59 0.60
C TYR A 245 23.15 -16.54 -0.93
N LEU A 246 23.29 -15.36 -1.55
CA LEU A 246 23.22 -15.21 -3.00
C LEU A 246 24.27 -16.05 -3.75
N VAL A 247 25.51 -16.11 -3.25
CA VAL A 247 26.57 -16.96 -3.83
C VAL A 247 26.19 -18.45 -3.81
N LYS A 248 25.44 -18.89 -2.80
CA LYS A 248 24.93 -20.26 -2.73
C LYS A 248 23.83 -20.48 -3.76
N GLU A 249 22.83 -19.59 -3.82
CA GLU A 249 21.68 -19.71 -4.72
C GLU A 249 22.06 -19.62 -6.20
N ILE A 250 23.07 -18.81 -6.56
CA ILE A 250 23.59 -18.71 -7.95
C ILE A 250 24.06 -20.07 -8.48
N LYS A 251 24.58 -20.95 -7.62
CA LYS A 251 25.09 -22.26 -8.06
C LYS A 251 23.98 -23.20 -8.51
N THR A 252 22.79 -23.07 -7.91
CA THR A 252 21.64 -23.96 -8.11
C THR A 252 20.53 -23.35 -8.96
N SER A 253 20.55 -22.03 -9.17
CA SER A 253 19.52 -21.31 -9.92
C SER A 253 19.68 -21.42 -11.45
N ASN A 254 18.55 -21.46 -12.14
CA ASN A 254 18.45 -21.31 -13.59
C ASN A 254 18.49 -19.84 -14.03
N ASN A 255 18.30 -18.89 -13.11
CA ASN A 255 18.32 -17.44 -13.36
C ASN A 255 19.59 -16.79 -12.78
N LYS A 256 20.76 -17.22 -13.29
CA LYS A 256 22.07 -16.80 -12.74
C LYS A 256 22.35 -15.31 -12.97
N GLU A 257 21.89 -14.76 -14.09
CA GLU A 257 22.15 -13.37 -14.46
C GLU A 257 21.46 -12.38 -13.49
N ALA A 258 20.18 -12.58 -13.18
CA ALA A 258 19.48 -11.74 -12.22
C ALA A 258 20.11 -11.79 -10.82
N LEU A 259 20.51 -12.98 -10.37
CA LEU A 259 21.16 -13.15 -9.07
C LEU A 259 22.57 -12.56 -9.03
N GLN A 260 23.30 -12.55 -10.15
CA GLN A 260 24.58 -11.85 -10.26
C GLN A 260 24.40 -10.33 -10.18
N GLY A 261 23.35 -9.78 -10.80
CA GLY A 261 22.98 -8.37 -10.65
C GLY A 261 22.67 -8.01 -9.19
N ALA A 262 21.88 -8.83 -8.49
CA ALA A 262 21.59 -8.65 -7.07
C ALA A 262 22.85 -8.73 -6.21
N LEU A 263 23.74 -9.70 -6.49
CA LEU A 263 25.03 -9.84 -5.79
C LEU A 263 25.91 -8.60 -5.97
N GLN A 264 26.00 -8.06 -7.19
CA GLN A 264 26.76 -6.83 -7.45
C GLN A 264 26.20 -5.63 -6.68
N ALA A 265 24.87 -5.50 -6.59
CA ALA A 265 24.24 -4.45 -5.80
C ALA A 265 24.59 -4.56 -4.31
N VAL A 266 24.62 -5.79 -3.76
CA VAL A 266 25.06 -6.05 -2.38
C VAL A 266 26.53 -5.70 -2.19
N ASP A 267 27.40 -6.07 -3.14
CA ASP A 267 28.84 -5.74 -3.08
C ASP A 267 29.07 -4.23 -3.07
N ASN A 268 28.40 -3.49 -3.96
CA ASN A 268 28.47 -2.03 -3.96
C ASN A 268 28.04 -1.42 -2.61
N LYS A 269 26.98 -1.97 -1.98
CA LYS A 269 26.52 -1.50 -0.68
C LYS A 269 27.49 -1.82 0.46
N ILE A 270 28.16 -2.96 0.41
CA ILE A 270 29.23 -3.29 1.37
C ILE A 270 30.38 -2.31 1.22
N GLU A 271 30.82 -2.02 -0.01
CA GLU A 271 31.89 -1.04 -0.27
C GLU A 271 31.53 0.37 0.21
N GLU A 272 30.30 0.84 -0.10
CA GLU A 272 29.79 2.12 0.42
C GLU A 272 29.84 2.19 1.96
N MET A 273 29.54 1.08 2.63
CA MET A 273 29.46 1.03 4.09
C MET A 273 30.82 0.85 4.77
N ASP A 274 31.73 0.10 4.18
CA ASP A 274 33.10 -0.01 4.66
C ASP A 274 33.85 1.34 4.51
N ALA A 275 33.44 2.21 3.58
CA ALA A 275 34.00 3.56 3.40
C ALA A 275 33.58 4.58 4.47
N ILE A 276 32.48 4.35 5.19
CA ILE A 276 31.94 5.24 6.23
C ILE A 276 32.12 4.70 7.65
N LYS A 277 32.80 3.56 7.79
CA LYS A 277 33.13 2.91 9.08
C LYS A 277 34.33 3.58 9.74
#